data_AF-A0A2T6C7V6-F1
#
_entry.id   AF-A0A2T6C7V6-F1
#
_cell.length_a   1.000
_cell.length_b   1.000
_cell.length_c   1.000
_cell.angle_alpha   90.00
_cell.angle_beta   90.00
_cell.angle_gamma   90.00
#
_symmetry.space_group_name_H-M   'P 1'
#
loop_
_entity.id
_entity.type
_entity.pdbx_description
1 polymer ?
#
loop_
_entity_poly.entity_id
_entity_poly.type
_entity_poly.pdbx_seq_one_letter_code
_entity_poly.pdbx_strand_id
1 'polypeptide(L)' 'MTHRFPELQDSSIPKGLVLDGELIVTDDRGRPDFEAVIKRLQTRDPVNVKRLDSSLPVHYVVFDLLYHRGSTFP' A
#
# COMPACT_ATOMS: atom_id res chain seq x y z
N MET A 1 -0.95 -7.45 8.55
CA MET A 1 -0.85 -6.19 7.79
C MET A 1 -1.66 -6.24 6.50
N THR A 2 -1.54 -7.28 5.67
CA THR A 2 -2.17 -7.42 4.35
C THR A 2 -3.68 -7.16 4.31
N HIS A 3 -4.46 -7.71 5.24
CA HIS A 3 -5.92 -7.54 5.27
C HIS A 3 -6.37 -6.08 5.52
N ARG A 4 -5.45 -5.19 5.90
CA ARG A 4 -5.73 -3.78 6.21
C ARG A 4 -5.68 -2.87 4.99
N PHE A 5 -5.19 -3.40 3.87
CA PHE A 5 -5.08 -2.69 2.61
C PHE A 5 -5.70 -3.53 1.47
N PRO A 6 -7.04 -3.70 1.46
CA PRO A 6 -7.71 -4.44 0.39
C PRO A 6 -7.41 -3.88 -1.00
N GLU A 7 -7.26 -2.55 -1.13
CA GLU A 7 -6.93 -1.89 -2.39
C GLU A 7 -5.56 -2.31 -2.96
N LEU A 8 -4.66 -2.86 -2.15
CA LEU A 8 -3.33 -3.31 -2.59
C LEU A 8 -3.28 -4.81 -2.93
N GLN A 9 -4.39 -5.54 -2.79
CA GLN A 9 -4.45 -6.97 -3.13
C GLN A 9 -4.67 -7.19 -4.63
N ASP A 10 -4.11 -6.32 -5.46
CA ASP A 10 -4.27 -6.36 -6.91
C ASP A 10 -3.62 -7.62 -7.50
N SER A 11 -4.40 -8.35 -8.28
CA SER A 11 -3.98 -9.51 -9.04
C SER A 11 -3.06 -9.20 -10.22
N SER A 12 -2.91 -7.92 -10.59
CA SER A 12 -2.10 -7.49 -11.75
C SER A 12 -0.59 -7.63 -11.52
N ILE A 13 -0.13 -7.62 -10.26
CA ILE A 13 1.29 -7.77 -9.94
C ILE A 13 1.70 -9.26 -10.09
N PRO A 14 2.73 -9.57 -10.90
CA PRO A 14 3.21 -10.94 -11.06
C PRO A 14 3.64 -11.59 -9.75
N LYS A 15 3.33 -12.89 -9.58
CA LYS A 15 3.81 -13.66 -8.43
C LYS A 15 5.33 -13.82 -8.46
N GLY A 16 5.91 -13.96 -7.27
CA GLY A 16 7.35 -14.20 -7.09
C GLY A 16 8.21 -12.95 -7.17
N LEU A 17 7.61 -11.78 -6.91
CA LEU A 17 8.28 -10.50 -6.74
C LEU A 17 8.36 -10.14 -5.26
N VAL A 18 9.46 -9.48 -4.86
CA VAL A 18 9.53 -8.69 -3.62
C VAL A 18 9.91 -7.28 -4.03
N LEU A 19 9.01 -6.34 -3.76
CA LEU A 19 9.18 -4.93 -4.06
C LEU A 19 9.42 -4.18 -2.76
N ASP A 20 10.31 -3.20 -2.79
CA ASP A 20 10.44 -2.20 -1.73
C ASP A 20 9.77 -0.91 -2.17
N GLY A 21 9.11 -0.26 -1.22
CA GLY A 21 8.28 0.89 -1.51
C GLY A 21 7.67 1.53 -0.29
N GLU A 22 7.01 2.66 -0.51
CA GLU A 22 6.33 3.42 0.53
C GLU A 22 4.82 3.46 0.29
N LEU A 23 4.04 3.37 1.37
CA LEU A 23 2.62 3.67 1.32
C LEU A 23 2.41 5.17 1.51
N ILE A 24 1.61 5.79 0.66
CA ILE A 24 1.25 7.19 0.77
C ILE A 24 -0.26 7.37 0.71
N VAL A 25 -0.74 8.49 1.25
CA VAL A 25 -2.05 9.05 0.94
C VAL A 25 -1.80 10.46 0.41
N THR A 26 -2.58 10.88 -0.58
CA THR A 26 -2.46 12.22 -1.17
C THR A 26 -3.73 13.03 -0.98
N ASP A 27 -3.60 14.34 -0.82
CA ASP A 27 -4.73 15.27 -0.90
C ASP A 27 -5.23 15.43 -2.35
N ASP A 28 -6.30 16.20 -2.54
CA ASP A 28 -6.90 16.47 -3.86
C ASP A 28 -5.96 17.21 -4.83
N ARG A 29 -4.83 17.72 -4.34
CA ARG A 29 -3.77 18.37 -5.14
C ARG A 29 -2.57 17.44 -5.37
N GLY A 30 -2.66 16.18 -4.97
CA GLY A 30 -1.61 15.17 -5.11
C GLY A 30 -0.47 15.30 -4.09
N ARG A 31 -0.63 16.10 -3.03
CA ARG A 31 0.41 16.29 -2.02
C ARG A 31 0.31 15.21 -0.94
N PRO A 32 1.43 14.66 -0.43
CA PRO A 32 1.39 13.68 0.64
C PRO A 32 0.69 14.20 1.90
N ASP A 33 -0.20 13.38 2.46
CA ASP A 33 -0.87 13.60 3.74
C ASP A 33 -0.37 12.57 4.76
N PHE A 34 0.55 13.03 5.62
CA PHE A 34 1.19 12.20 6.63
C PHE A 34 0.22 11.72 7.71
N GLU A 35 -0.75 12.53 8.11
CA GLU A 35 -1.73 12.14 9.12
C GLU A 35 -2.67 11.06 8.56
N ALA A 36 -3.10 11.23 7.31
CA ALA A 36 -3.95 10.27 6.62
C ALA A 36 -3.28 8.90 6.46
N VAL A 37 -2.01 8.84 6.05
CA VAL A 37 -1.31 7.56 5.93
C VAL A 37 -1.11 6.90 7.29
N ILE A 38 -0.75 7.66 8.33
CA ILE A 38 -0.63 7.10 9.69
C ILE A 38 -1.98 6.55 10.18
N LYS A 39 -3.09 7.25 9.91
CA LYS A 39 -4.44 6.76 10.21
C LYS A 39 -4.75 5.43 9.52
N ARG A 40 -4.41 5.30 8.23
CA ARG A 40 -4.54 4.02 7.51
C ARG A 40 -3.66 2.94 8.12
N LEU A 41 -2.39 3.24 8.41
CA LEU A 41 -1.43 2.33 9.03
C LEU A 41 -1.82 1.89 10.45
N GLN A 42 -2.59 2.67 11.19
CA GLN A 42 -3.03 2.34 12.56
C GLN A 42 -4.39 1.65 12.61
N THR A 43 -5.24 1.80 11.58
CA THR A 43 -6.56 1.17 11.53
C THR A 43 -6.43 -0.36 11.47
N ARG A 44 -7.24 -1.07 12.26
CA ARG A 44 -7.22 -2.55 12.37
C ARG A 44 -8.61 -3.18 12.32
N ASP A 45 -9.61 -2.48 12.83
CA ASP A 45 -11.01 -2.93 12.82
C ASP A 45 -11.49 -3.14 11.36
N PRO A 46 -11.99 -4.34 11.00
CA PRO A 46 -12.35 -4.65 9.61
C PRO A 46 -13.42 -3.73 9.01
N VAL A 47 -14.37 -3.26 9.82
CA VAL A 47 -15.44 -2.35 9.36
C VAL A 47 -14.81 -1.00 8.98
N ASN A 48 -13.93 -0.47 9.82
CA ASN A 48 -13.22 0.77 9.53
C ASN A 48 -12.20 0.62 8.39
N VAL A 49 -11.52 -0.52 8.27
CA VAL A 49 -10.64 -0.81 7.13
C VAL A 49 -11.41 -0.69 5.83
N LYS A 50 -12.56 -1.37 5.71
CA LYS A 50 -13.41 -1.35 4.52
C LYS A 50 -13.98 0.03 4.22
N ARG A 51 -14.32 0.80 5.26
CA ARG A 51 -14.77 2.19 5.09
C ARG A 51 -13.65 3.07 4.52
N LEU A 52 -12.46 2.98 5.11
CA LEU A 52 -11.32 3.81 4.72
C LEU A 52 -10.68 3.40 3.39
N ASP A 53 -10.79 2.13 2.99
CA ASP A 53 -10.39 1.62 1.68
C ASP A 53 -11.01 2.43 0.53
N SER A 54 -12.28 2.84 0.67
CA SER A 54 -12.96 3.67 -0.33
C SER A 54 -12.81 5.17 -0.12
N SER A 55 -12.79 5.65 1.14
CA SER A 55 -12.78 7.09 1.43
C SER A 55 -11.39 7.72 1.53
N LEU A 56 -10.35 6.91 1.73
CA LEU A 56 -8.98 7.36 1.98
C LEU A 56 -7.99 6.28 1.47
N PRO A 57 -8.00 5.98 0.17
CA PRO A 57 -7.21 4.90 -0.40
C PRO A 57 -5.72 5.17 -0.22
N VAL A 58 -4.96 4.13 0.11
CA VAL A 58 -3.49 4.22 0.05
C VAL A 58 -2.98 3.93 -1.35
N HIS A 59 -1.88 4.57 -1.72
CA HIS A 59 -1.11 4.24 -2.91
C HIS A 59 0.21 3.61 -2.48
N TYR A 60 0.64 2.57 -3.19
CA TYR A 60 1.95 1.96 -2.98
C TYR A 60 2.92 2.46 -4.05
N VAL A 61 3.92 3.22 -3.63
CA VAL A 61 4.96 3.78 -4.49
C VAL A 61 6.19 2.89 -4.38
N VAL A 62 6.42 2.09 -5.42
CA VAL A 62 7.58 1.19 -5.52
C VAL A 62 8.80 1.99 -5.96
N PHE A 63 9.92 1.81 -5.26
CA PHE A 63 11.20 2.39 -5.65
C PHE A 63 12.30 1.35 -5.84
N ASP A 64 12.13 0.11 -5.36
CA ASP A 64 13.10 -0.96 -5.58
C ASP A 64 12.45 -2.33 -5.87
N LEU A 65 13.17 -3.17 -6.61
CA LEU A 65 12.87 -4.57 -6.83
C LEU A 65 13.95 -5.39 -6.13
N LEU A 66 13.60 -6.06 -5.04
CA LEU A 66 14.56 -6.82 -4.24
C LEU A 66 14.69 -8.29 -4.69
N TYR A 67 13.62 -8.86 -5.23
CA TYR A 67 13.61 -10.27 -5.65
C TYR A 67 12.67 -10.52 -6.81
N HIS A 68 13.09 -11.37 -7.74
CA HIS A 68 12.24 -11.90 -8.80
C HIS A 68 12.66 -13.32 -9.15
N ARG A 69 11.76 -14.30 -8.97
CA ARG A 69 11.89 -15.69 -9.47
C ARG A 69 13.26 -16.36 -9.21
N GLY A 70 13.78 -16.23 -8.00
CA GLY A 70 15.03 -16.88 -7.57
C GLY A 70 16.26 -15.98 -7.66
N SER A 71 16.14 -14.79 -8.24
CA SER A 71 17.20 -13.79 -8.29
C SER A 71 16.94 -12.69 -7.27
N THR A 72 17.94 -12.42 -6.44
CA THR A 72 17.97 -11.27 -5.52
C THR A 72 18.72 -10.12 -6.20
N PHE A 73 18.22 -8.91 -6.02
CA PHE A 73 18.80 -7.68 -6.56
C PHE A 73 19.41 -6.87 -5.40
N PRO A 74 20.51 -6.15 -5.67
CA PRO A 74 21.27 -5.41 -4.67
C PRO A 74 20.50 -4.22 -4.10
#